data_AF-A0A6G9Q6Z8-F1
#
_entry.id   AF-A0A6G9Q6Z8-F1
#
_cell.length_a   1.000
_cell.length_b   1.000
_cell.length_c   1.000
_cell.angle_alpha   90.00
_cell.angle_beta   90.00
_cell.angle_gamma   90.00
#
_symmetry.space_group_name_H-M   'P 1'
#
loop_
_entity.id
_entity.type
_entity.pdbx_description
1 polymer ?
#
loop_
_entity_poly.entity_id
_entity_poly.type
_entity_poly.pdbx_seq_one_letter_code
_entity_poly.pdbx_strand_id
1 'polypeptide(L)'
;MQDKKIYRVLVTSMIALGGVIALQTPTMAAKWTSGMPKILKGTFTSRYSKNGGFYPTLSVDAKGVTIKTLPKSTTTIEKVSYRRSTPVSYLVKGTYKNGGQTYLRMMFGPYQGKTRISYKSSHLVNGQLKWTKHYAGWFYQK
;
A
#
# COMPACT_ATOMS: atom_id res chain seq x y z
N MET A 1 26.92 24.81 -16.44
CA MET A 1 27.12 23.35 -16.35
C MET A 1 27.77 23.04 -15.01
N GLN A 2 27.22 22.04 -14.30
CA GLN A 2 27.80 21.21 -13.22
C GLN A 2 28.39 21.91 -11.98
N ASP A 3 27.69 21.84 -10.84
CA ASP A 3 27.68 20.71 -9.88
C ASP A 3 28.97 20.59 -9.06
N LYS A 4 28.84 20.90 -7.77
CA LYS A 4 29.17 20.01 -6.64
C LYS A 4 29.08 20.82 -5.34
N LYS A 5 27.97 20.64 -4.61
CA LYS A 5 27.94 20.88 -3.17
C LYS A 5 27.72 19.54 -2.47
N ILE A 6 28.86 18.92 -2.16
CA ILE A 6 29.03 18.01 -1.02
C ILE A 6 28.72 18.81 0.26
N TYR A 7 28.53 18.12 1.40
CA TYR A 7 28.24 18.57 2.78
C TYR A 7 26.79 18.26 3.17
N ARG A 8 26.48 17.48 4.22
CA ARG A 8 27.17 17.19 5.48
C ARG A 8 26.72 15.81 5.98
N VAL A 9 27.68 14.95 6.26
CA VAL A 9 27.52 13.87 7.24
C VAL A 9 27.52 14.55 8.62
N LEU A 10 26.43 14.41 9.38
CA LEU A 10 26.41 14.71 10.81
C LEU A 10 26.16 13.40 11.54
N VAL A 11 27.26 12.73 11.86
CA VAL A 11 27.30 11.70 12.91
C VAL A 11 27.51 12.46 14.20
N THR A 12 26.45 12.66 14.97
CA THR A 12 26.56 13.23 16.32
C THR A 12 26.49 12.09 17.32
N SER A 13 27.66 11.71 17.83
CA SER A 13 27.83 10.88 19.01
C SER A 13 27.52 11.69 20.28
N MET A 14 26.59 11.22 21.11
CA MET A 14 26.51 11.60 22.51
C MET A 14 26.16 10.37 23.35
N ILE A 15 27.10 9.95 24.19
CA ILE A 15 26.86 9.12 25.36
C ILE A 15 27.00 10.07 26.56
N ALA A 16 25.94 10.25 27.34
CA ALA A 16 26.03 10.73 28.70
C ALA A 16 24.86 10.19 29.53
N LEU A 17 25.22 9.66 30.69
CA LEU A 17 24.42 9.01 31.71
C LEU A 17 23.31 9.89 32.31
N GLY A 18 22.23 9.25 32.76
CA GLY A 18 21.39 9.74 33.85
C GLY A 18 20.04 10.31 33.45
N GLY A 19 18.99 9.51 33.60
CA GLY A 19 17.59 9.91 33.43
C GLY A 19 17.03 9.50 32.07
N VAL A 20 16.15 8.50 32.08
CA VAL A 20 15.37 8.10 30.90
C VAL A 20 14.35 9.21 30.61
N ILE A 21 14.82 10.31 30.03
CA ILE A 21 13.93 11.22 29.30
C ILE A 21 13.64 10.45 28.02
N ALA A 22 12.45 9.85 27.93
CA ALA A 22 11.94 9.35 26.68
C ALA A 22 11.90 10.53 25.71
N LEU A 23 12.97 10.69 24.93
CA LEU A 23 13.00 11.56 23.76
C LEU A 23 11.80 11.12 22.93
N GLN A 24 10.74 11.92 23.00
CA GLN A 24 9.61 11.83 22.09
C GLN A 24 10.19 12.16 20.73
N THR A 25 10.72 11.14 20.05
CA THR A 25 11.01 11.23 18.63
C THR A 25 9.72 11.73 18.02
N PRO A 26 9.69 12.93 17.42
CA PRO A 26 8.49 13.39 16.77
C PRO A 26 8.17 12.30 15.76
N THR A 27 7.07 11.58 15.98
CA THR A 27 6.57 10.61 15.02
C THR A 27 6.18 11.43 13.82
N MET A 28 7.14 11.65 12.90
CA MET A 28 6.91 12.30 11.63
C MET A 28 5.71 11.58 11.03
N ALA A 29 4.57 12.26 10.97
CA ALA A 29 3.36 11.69 10.42
C ALA A 29 3.72 11.16 9.03
N ALA A 30 3.70 9.84 8.86
CA ALA A 30 4.23 9.19 7.67
C ALA A 30 3.62 9.82 6.41
N LYS A 31 4.44 10.56 5.66
CA LYS A 31 4.02 11.37 4.51
C LYS A 31 3.40 10.47 3.45
N TRP A 32 2.28 10.91 2.90
CA TRP A 32 1.65 10.26 1.75
C TRP A 32 2.40 10.66 0.47
N THR A 33 2.72 9.67 -0.35
CA THR A 33 3.28 9.84 -1.69
C THR A 33 2.20 9.63 -2.73
N SER A 34 2.07 10.55 -3.68
CA SER A 34 1.09 10.42 -4.76
C SER A 34 1.40 9.21 -5.66
N GLY A 35 0.35 8.53 -6.10
CA GLY A 35 0.41 7.38 -6.98
C GLY A 35 0.58 6.04 -6.26
N MET A 36 1.30 5.11 -6.91
CA MET A 36 1.56 3.75 -6.39
C MET A 36 3.05 3.40 -6.35
N PRO A 37 3.49 2.60 -5.37
CA PRO A 37 4.85 2.11 -5.30
C PRO A 37 5.11 1.10 -6.43
N LYS A 38 6.31 1.16 -7.03
CA LYS A 38 6.66 0.36 -8.22
C LYS A 38 6.44 -1.14 -8.02
N ILE A 39 6.74 -1.67 -6.83
CA ILE A 39 6.60 -3.10 -6.50
C ILE A 39 5.14 -3.60 -6.52
N LEU A 40 4.15 -2.72 -6.35
CA LEU A 40 2.75 -3.10 -6.39
C LEU A 40 2.14 -3.01 -7.79
N LYS A 41 2.81 -2.35 -8.74
CA LYS A 41 2.27 -2.12 -10.08
C LYS A 41 2.30 -3.41 -10.90
N GLY A 42 1.25 -3.62 -11.69
CA GLY A 42 1.13 -4.76 -12.59
C GLY A 42 -0.28 -5.35 -12.62
N THR A 43 -0.41 -6.44 -13.36
CA THR A 43 -1.65 -7.21 -13.46
C THR A 43 -1.47 -8.54 -12.75
N PHE A 44 -2.40 -8.84 -11.85
CA PHE A 44 -2.36 -10.00 -10.98
C PHE A 44 -3.67 -10.78 -11.07
N THR A 45 -3.57 -12.10 -10.96
CA THR A 45 -4.73 -13.00 -11.02
C THR A 45 -4.71 -13.93 -9.81
N SER A 46 -5.86 -14.11 -9.16
CA SER A 46 -6.03 -15.11 -8.13
C SER A 46 -5.90 -16.50 -8.73
N ARG A 47 -5.31 -17.44 -8.00
CA ARG A 47 -5.30 -18.86 -8.38
C ARG A 47 -6.53 -19.62 -7.93
N TYR A 48 -7.34 -19.00 -7.07
CA TYR A 48 -8.58 -19.58 -6.59
C TYR A 48 -9.73 -18.90 -7.31
N SER A 49 -10.57 -19.73 -7.94
CA SER A 49 -11.81 -19.26 -8.52
C SER A 49 -12.81 -18.85 -7.44
N LYS A 50 -13.71 -17.97 -7.83
CA LYS A 50 -14.92 -17.57 -7.11
C LYS A 50 -16.13 -18.08 -7.89
N ASN A 51 -17.33 -17.77 -7.40
CA ASN A 51 -18.61 -18.21 -7.97
C ASN A 51 -18.60 -18.25 -9.52
N GLY A 52 -18.95 -19.41 -10.07
CA GLY A 52 -19.01 -19.64 -11.52
C GLY A 52 -17.66 -19.83 -12.20
N GLY A 53 -16.61 -20.26 -11.47
CA GLY A 53 -15.29 -20.56 -12.06
C GLY A 53 -14.47 -19.31 -12.42
N PHE A 54 -14.94 -18.12 -12.05
CA PHE A 54 -14.24 -16.87 -12.34
C PHE A 54 -13.03 -16.67 -11.43
N TYR A 55 -11.87 -16.38 -12.00
CA TYR A 55 -10.66 -16.05 -11.24
C TYR A 55 -10.56 -14.54 -11.02
N PRO A 56 -10.63 -14.05 -9.77
CA PRO A 56 -10.48 -12.63 -9.49
C PRO A 56 -9.20 -12.04 -10.06
N THR A 57 -9.29 -10.81 -10.54
CA THR A 57 -8.14 -10.07 -11.08
C THR A 57 -7.96 -8.74 -10.36
N LEU A 58 -6.71 -8.32 -10.31
CA LEU A 58 -6.27 -7.09 -9.67
C LEU A 58 -5.27 -6.42 -10.59
N SER A 59 -5.57 -5.21 -11.05
CA SER A 59 -4.66 -4.38 -11.82
C SER A 59 -4.29 -3.15 -11.00
N VAL A 60 -3.01 -2.84 -10.94
CA VAL A 60 -2.47 -1.71 -10.19
C VAL A 60 -1.59 -0.91 -11.12
N ASP A 61 -1.93 0.36 -11.32
CA ASP A 61 -1.15 1.29 -12.12
C ASP A 61 -0.68 2.49 -11.28
N ALA A 62 -0.10 3.51 -11.89
CA ALA A 62 0.39 4.66 -11.16
C ALA A 62 -0.72 5.56 -10.57
N LYS A 63 -1.92 5.54 -11.13
CA LYS A 63 -3.05 6.43 -10.84
C LYS A 63 -4.21 5.74 -10.13
N GLY A 64 -4.26 4.41 -10.14
CA GLY A 64 -5.37 3.67 -9.59
C GLY A 64 -5.18 2.17 -9.39
N VAL A 65 -6.23 1.56 -8.86
CA VAL A 65 -6.39 0.11 -8.66
C VAL A 65 -7.72 -0.30 -9.28
N THR A 66 -7.70 -1.36 -10.07
CA THR A 66 -8.91 -2.01 -10.59
C THR A 66 -9.00 -3.42 -10.02
N ILE A 67 -10.12 -3.72 -9.37
CA ILE A 67 -10.40 -5.00 -8.71
C ILE A 67 -11.63 -5.61 -9.40
N LYS A 68 -11.50 -6.85 -9.87
CA LYS A 68 -12.63 -7.64 -10.37
C LYS A 68 -12.74 -8.92 -9.56
N THR A 69 -13.79 -9.04 -8.78
CA THR A 69 -14.08 -10.23 -7.95
C THR A 69 -15.15 -11.12 -8.56
N LEU A 70 -15.94 -10.60 -9.50
CA LEU A 70 -17.00 -11.29 -10.23
C LEU A 70 -16.98 -10.87 -11.72
N PRO A 71 -17.51 -11.69 -12.65
CA PRO A 71 -17.47 -11.39 -14.09
C PRO A 71 -18.04 -10.02 -14.48
N LYS A 72 -19.13 -9.59 -13.82
CA LYS A 72 -19.84 -8.34 -14.12
C LYS A 72 -19.56 -7.22 -13.10
N SER A 73 -18.65 -7.44 -12.14
CA SER A 73 -18.35 -6.45 -11.09
C SER A 73 -16.92 -5.96 -11.18
N THR A 74 -16.77 -4.65 -11.35
CA THR A 74 -15.48 -3.97 -11.37
C THR A 74 -15.50 -2.83 -10.36
N THR A 75 -14.53 -2.83 -9.46
CA THR A 75 -14.28 -1.73 -8.53
C THR A 75 -13.02 -1.00 -8.96
N THR A 76 -13.14 0.28 -9.25
CA THR A 76 -12.00 1.15 -9.58
C THR A 76 -11.78 2.15 -8.46
N ILE A 77 -10.52 2.30 -8.06
CA ILE A 77 -10.04 3.24 -7.06
C ILE A 77 -9.04 4.14 -7.75
N GLU A 78 -9.28 5.45 -7.71
CA GLU A 78 -8.51 6.48 -8.39
C GLU A 78 -7.87 7.44 -7.37
N LYS A 79 -7.10 8.42 -7.86
CA LYS A 79 -6.46 9.47 -7.05
C LYS A 79 -5.66 8.87 -5.90
N VAL A 80 -4.96 7.79 -6.19
CA VAL A 80 -4.31 6.97 -5.18
C VAL A 80 -3.08 7.67 -4.61
N SER A 81 -2.81 7.41 -3.34
CA SER A 81 -1.57 7.78 -2.67
C SER A 81 -1.20 6.67 -1.71
N TYR A 82 0.08 6.49 -1.46
CA TYR A 82 0.58 5.43 -0.60
C TYR A 82 1.52 5.95 0.48
N ARG A 83 1.66 5.15 1.53
CA ARG A 83 2.74 5.25 2.51
C ARG A 83 3.14 3.86 2.96
N ARG A 84 4.42 3.66 3.31
CA ARG A 84 4.88 2.37 3.83
C ARG A 84 4.20 2.11 5.18
N SER A 85 3.68 0.91 5.39
CA SER A 85 3.05 0.51 6.66
C SER A 85 3.87 -0.52 7.41
N THR A 86 4.51 -1.45 6.70
CA THR A 86 5.43 -2.46 7.25
C THR A 86 6.52 -2.76 6.21
N PRO A 87 7.56 -3.56 6.52
CA PRO A 87 8.52 -4.02 5.52
C PRO A 87 7.92 -4.80 4.34
N VAL A 88 6.70 -5.32 4.44
CA VAL A 88 6.05 -6.11 3.39
C VAL A 88 4.69 -5.54 2.98
N SER A 89 4.36 -4.31 3.38
CA SER A 89 3.07 -3.72 3.06
C SER A 89 3.07 -2.20 2.97
N TYR A 90 2.16 -1.70 2.13
CA TYR A 90 1.83 -0.30 1.99
C TYR A 90 0.39 -0.05 2.42
N LEU A 91 0.16 1.09 3.07
CA LEU A 91 -1.16 1.67 3.18
C LEU A 91 -1.39 2.54 1.96
N VAL A 92 -2.50 2.32 1.27
CA VAL A 92 -2.94 3.07 0.10
C VAL A 92 -4.25 3.75 0.46
N LYS A 93 -4.38 5.03 0.16
CA LYS A 93 -5.67 5.74 0.16
C LYS A 93 -6.04 6.06 -1.27
N GLY A 94 -7.33 6.12 -1.55
CA GLY A 94 -7.84 6.53 -2.85
C GLY A 94 -9.33 6.84 -2.79
N THR A 95 -9.92 7.07 -3.95
CA THR A 95 -11.33 7.39 -4.10
C THR A 95 -11.96 6.39 -5.04
N TYR A 96 -13.04 5.74 -4.63
CA TYR A 96 -13.86 4.95 -5.53
C TYR A 96 -14.39 5.82 -6.67
N LYS A 97 -14.66 5.23 -7.83
CA LYS A 97 -15.24 5.95 -8.98
C LYS A 97 -16.54 6.70 -8.66
N ASN A 98 -17.30 6.24 -7.65
CA ASN A 98 -18.53 6.90 -7.17
C ASN A 98 -18.30 7.98 -6.08
N GLY A 99 -17.05 8.38 -5.82
CA GLY A 99 -16.70 9.49 -4.93
C GLY A 99 -16.35 9.12 -3.48
N GLY A 100 -16.61 7.89 -3.04
CA GLY A 100 -16.29 7.46 -1.67
C GLY A 100 -14.78 7.29 -1.43
N GLN A 101 -14.26 7.79 -0.30
CA GLN A 101 -12.87 7.51 0.09
C GLN A 101 -12.70 6.06 0.55
N THR A 102 -11.56 5.47 0.22
CA THR A 102 -11.21 4.11 0.62
C THR A 102 -9.74 3.99 0.97
N TYR A 103 -9.46 3.00 1.81
CA TYR A 103 -8.12 2.67 2.24
C TYR A 103 -7.87 1.19 1.99
N LEU A 104 -6.73 0.88 1.39
CA LEU A 104 -6.25 -0.49 1.20
C LEU A 104 -4.96 -0.68 1.98
N ARG A 105 -4.82 -1.81 2.64
CA ARG A 105 -3.53 -2.31 3.09
C ARG A 105 -3.10 -3.37 2.09
N MET A 106 -2.07 -3.07 1.30
CA MET A 106 -1.56 -3.94 0.25
C MET A 106 -0.27 -4.60 0.71
N MET A 107 -0.29 -5.92 0.86
CA MET A 107 0.88 -6.74 1.12
C MET A 107 1.48 -7.21 -0.21
N PHE A 108 2.79 -7.40 -0.22
CA PHE A 108 3.50 -7.96 -1.36
C PHE A 108 4.54 -8.98 -0.89
N GLY A 109 4.92 -9.87 -1.79
CA GLY A 109 6.01 -10.82 -1.56
C GLY A 109 6.42 -11.53 -2.85
N PRO A 110 7.57 -12.20 -2.85
CA PRO A 110 8.00 -13.00 -4.00
C PRO A 110 7.21 -14.31 -4.08
N TYR A 111 7.03 -14.81 -5.30
CA TYR A 111 6.50 -16.14 -5.60
C TYR A 111 6.97 -16.56 -7.00
N GLN A 112 7.71 -17.67 -7.10
CA GLN A 112 8.26 -18.20 -8.37
C GLN A 112 8.97 -17.12 -9.21
N GLY A 113 9.81 -16.29 -8.57
CA GLY A 113 10.55 -15.21 -9.25
C GLY A 113 9.71 -13.99 -9.65
N LYS A 114 8.41 -13.98 -9.40
CA LYS A 114 7.49 -12.86 -9.66
C LYS A 114 6.91 -12.28 -8.37
N THR A 115 6.25 -11.13 -8.46
CA THR A 115 5.57 -10.54 -7.30
C THR A 115 4.18 -11.16 -7.13
N ARG A 116 3.79 -11.43 -5.89
CA ARG A 116 2.39 -11.65 -5.51
C ARG A 116 1.95 -10.54 -4.58
N ILE A 117 0.69 -10.18 -4.65
CA ILE A 117 0.10 -9.14 -3.81
C ILE A 117 -1.19 -9.63 -3.17
N SER A 118 -1.49 -9.09 -2.00
CA SER A 118 -2.78 -9.28 -1.34
C SER A 118 -3.23 -7.93 -0.81
N TYR A 119 -4.53 -7.72 -0.70
CA TYR A 119 -5.05 -6.48 -0.13
C TYR A 119 -6.15 -6.76 0.90
N LYS A 120 -6.26 -5.81 1.82
CA LYS A 120 -7.32 -5.71 2.81
C LYS A 120 -7.95 -4.33 2.67
N SER A 121 -9.28 -4.26 2.58
CA SER A 121 -9.98 -2.99 2.42
C SER A 121 -10.34 -2.41 3.77
N SER A 122 -10.50 -1.09 3.82
CA SER A 122 -10.98 -0.34 4.97
C SER A 122 -11.80 0.85 4.52
N HIS A 123 -12.75 1.22 5.35
CA HIS A 123 -13.52 2.45 5.23
C HIS A 123 -13.39 3.24 6.53
N LEU A 124 -13.64 4.54 6.47
CA LEU A 124 -13.68 5.40 7.65
C LEU A 124 -15.05 5.28 8.33
N VAL A 125 -15.06 5.03 9.63
CA VAL A 125 -16.24 5.09 10.50
C VAL A 125 -15.87 5.94 11.70
N ASN A 126 -16.54 7.07 11.88
CA ASN A 126 -16.29 8.03 12.97
C ASN A 126 -14.81 8.45 13.07
N GLY A 127 -14.18 8.75 11.93
CA GLY A 127 -12.77 9.15 11.87
C GLY A 127 -11.75 8.01 12.07
N GLN A 128 -12.22 6.78 12.33
CA GLN A 128 -11.36 5.60 12.50
C GLN A 128 -11.44 4.66 11.30
N LEU A 129 -10.31 4.07 10.91
CA LEU A 129 -10.24 3.09 9.84
C LEU A 129 -10.76 1.73 10.33
N LYS A 130 -11.92 1.31 9.83
CA LYS A 130 -12.46 -0.04 10.04
C LYS A 130 -12.09 -0.94 8.87
N TRP A 131 -11.24 -1.91 9.18
CA TRP A 131 -10.75 -2.91 8.24
C TRP A 131 -11.77 -4.04 8.03
N THR A 132 -11.81 -4.60 6.83
CA THR A 132 -12.49 -5.89 6.60
C THR A 132 -11.91 -6.98 7.51
N LYS A 133 -12.59 -8.11 7.72
CA LYS A 133 -12.02 -9.15 8.60
C LYS A 133 -10.78 -9.80 7.97
N HIS A 134 -10.89 -10.17 6.70
CA HIS A 134 -9.86 -10.92 5.97
C HIS A 134 -9.25 -10.14 4.81
N TYR A 135 -8.03 -10.55 4.44
CA TYR A 135 -7.44 -10.19 3.16
C TYR A 135 -8.16 -10.93 2.02
N ALA A 136 -8.12 -10.37 0.81
CA ALA A 136 -8.75 -10.94 -0.37
C ALA A 136 -8.08 -12.23 -0.92
N GLY A 137 -7.03 -12.74 -0.25
CA GLY A 137 -6.17 -13.80 -0.76
C GLY A 137 -5.01 -13.27 -1.61
N TRP A 138 -4.11 -14.17 -2.03
CA TRP A 138 -2.96 -13.80 -2.86
C TRP A 138 -3.34 -13.76 -4.35
N PHE A 139 -2.96 -12.68 -5.01
CA PHE A 139 -2.99 -12.50 -6.45
C PHE A 139 -1.56 -12.58 -6.98
N TYR A 140 -1.38 -13.30 -8.08
CA TYR A 140 -0.07 -13.63 -8.61
C TYR A 140 0.14 -12.85 -9.90
N GLN A 141 1.30 -12.20 -10.03
CA GLN A 141 1.66 -11.47 -11.23
C GLN A 141 1.74 -12.45 -12.41
N LYS A 142 1.09 -12.07 -13.52
CA LYS A 142 1.11 -12.87 -14.74
C LYS A 142 2.51 -13.04 -15.30
#